data_AF-A0A0L0BNK7-F1
#
_entry.id   AF-A0A0L0BNK7-F1
#
_cell.length_a   1.000
_cell.length_b   1.000
_cell.length_c   1.000
_cell.angle_alpha   90.00
_cell.angle_beta   90.00
_cell.angle_gamma   90.00
#
_symmetry.space_group_name_H-M   'P 1'
#
loop_
_entity.id
_entity.type
_entity.pdbx_description
1 polymer ?
#
loop_
_entity_poly.entity_id
_entity_poly.type
_entity_poly.pdbx_seq_one_letter_code
_entity_poly.pdbx_strand_id
1 'polypeptide(L)'
;MVQDPSYYEEFVMVMPNLYGDIMSDLCSGLIGGLGLTPSANMGIESSIFEAVHGSAPDIAGKGLANPTALLLSSVMMLRHMGLGAEAANIEKA
;
A
#
# COMPACT_ATOMS: atom_id res chain seq x y z
N MET A 1 4.87 -11.51 14.26
CA MET A 1 5.00 -10.28 13.47
C MET A 1 6.36 -9.66 13.63
N VAL A 2 6.71 -9.06 14.78
CA VAL A 2 8.04 -8.41 14.93
C VAL A 2 9.21 -9.40 14.98
N GLN A 3 9.08 -10.48 15.76
CA GLN A 3 10.15 -11.49 15.88
C GLN A 3 10.28 -12.35 14.62
N ASP A 4 9.14 -12.77 14.07
CA ASP A 4 9.05 -13.51 12.82
C ASP A 4 7.78 -13.02 12.07
N PRO A 5 7.96 -12.26 10.97
CA PRO A 5 6.86 -11.86 10.09
C PRO A 5 6.39 -13.00 9.19
N SER A 6 7.25 -13.96 8.82
CA SER A 6 6.97 -14.99 7.82
C SER A 6 5.84 -15.94 8.25
N TYR A 7 5.68 -16.13 9.56
CA TYR A 7 4.54 -16.85 10.14
C TYR A 7 3.17 -16.31 9.66
N TYR A 8 3.08 -15.05 9.27
CA TYR A 8 1.83 -14.39 8.88
C TYR A 8 1.63 -14.27 7.36
N GLU A 9 2.57 -14.75 6.54
CA GLU A 9 2.57 -14.57 5.08
C GLU A 9 1.29 -15.09 4.41
N GLU A 10 0.75 -16.20 4.88
CA GLU A 10 -0.46 -16.83 4.33
C GLU A 10 -1.77 -16.34 4.97
N PHE A 11 -1.71 -15.38 5.90
CA PHE A 11 -2.87 -14.92 6.66
C PHE A 11 -3.34 -13.53 6.24
N VAL A 12 -4.66 -13.40 6.00
CA VAL A 12 -5.33 -12.09 5.93
C VAL A 12 -5.88 -11.75 7.31
N MET A 13 -5.40 -10.66 7.89
CA MET A 13 -5.82 -10.21 9.23
C MET A 13 -6.94 -9.17 9.13
N VAL A 14 -8.00 -9.37 9.92
CA VAL A 14 -9.13 -8.43 10.04
C VAL A 14 -9.20 -7.95 11.48
N MET A 15 -9.34 -6.64 11.68
CA MET A 15 -9.28 -6.02 13.00
C MET A 15 -10.26 -4.85 13.14
N PRO A 16 -10.68 -4.49 14.36
CA PRO A 16 -11.31 -3.20 14.63
C PRO A 16 -10.36 -2.03 14.31
N ASN A 17 -10.95 -0.87 13.98
CA ASN A 17 -10.25 0.31 13.46
C ASN A 17 -8.92 0.62 14.16
N LEU A 18 -8.94 0.85 15.48
CA LEU A 18 -7.75 1.21 16.26
C LEU A 18 -6.60 0.20 16.12
N TYR A 19 -6.91 -1.10 16.11
CA TYR A 19 -5.89 -2.13 15.99
C TYR A 19 -5.40 -2.29 14.56
N GLY A 20 -6.28 -2.08 13.58
CA GLY A 20 -5.92 -2.05 12.16
C GLY A 20 -4.92 -0.93 11.86
N ASP A 21 -5.18 0.27 12.37
CA ASP A 21 -4.30 1.43 12.26
C ASP A 21 -2.89 1.11 12.79
N ILE A 22 -2.78 0.73 14.07
CA ILE A 22 -1.51 0.39 14.73
C ILE A 22 -0.77 -0.75 14.00
N MET A 23 -1.49 -1.82 13.62
CA MET A 23 -0.86 -2.99 13.02
C MET A 23 -0.41 -2.73 11.58
N SER A 24 -1.16 -1.94 10.81
CA SER A 24 -0.80 -1.60 9.42
C SER A 24 0.46 -0.72 9.35
N ASP A 25 0.60 0.23 10.28
CA ASP A 25 1.81 1.06 10.41
C ASP A 25 3.01 0.22 10.87
N LEU A 26 2.80 -0.69 11.83
CA LEU A 26 3.85 -1.63 12.24
C LEU A 26 4.36 -2.47 11.06
N CYS A 27 3.45 -3.01 10.24
CA CYS A 27 3.81 -3.81 9.08
C CYS A 27 4.56 -2.98 8.02
N SER A 28 4.12 -1.74 7.79
CA SER A 28 4.84 -0.79 6.93
C SER A 28 6.27 -0.55 7.41
N GLY A 29 6.45 -0.40 8.73
CA GLY A 29 7.78 -0.26 9.35
C GLY A 29 8.70 -1.46 9.10
N LEU A 30 8.16 -2.69 8.99
CA LEU A 30 8.95 -3.89 8.74
C LEU A 30 9.51 -3.96 7.30
N ILE A 31 8.89 -3.28 6.33
CA ILE A 31 9.31 -3.30 4.91
C ILE A 31 10.09 -2.06 4.47
N GLY A 32 10.44 -1.15 5.38
CA GLY A 32 11.17 0.09 5.07
C GLY A 32 10.35 1.38 5.18
N GLY A 33 9.11 1.28 5.68
CA GLY A 33 8.25 2.42 6.03
C GLY A 33 7.17 2.75 5.01
N LEU A 34 6.35 3.74 5.37
CA LEU A 34 5.14 4.16 4.63
C LEU A 34 5.40 4.63 3.19
N GLY A 35 6.64 4.98 2.83
CA GLY A 35 7.01 5.39 1.47
C GLY A 35 6.89 4.29 0.41
N LEU A 36 6.69 3.04 0.83
CA LEU A 36 6.53 1.87 -0.04
C LEU A 36 5.15 1.21 0.10
N THR A 37 4.33 1.65 1.05
CA THR A 37 3.08 0.98 1.38
C THR A 37 1.93 1.48 0.49
N PRO A 38 1.30 0.60 -0.30
CA PRO A 38 0.05 0.93 -0.98
C PRO A 38 -1.15 0.74 -0.05
N SER A 39 -2.27 1.42 -0.34
CA SER A 39 -3.55 1.19 0.34
C SER A 39 -4.75 1.29 -0.60
N ALA A 40 -5.85 0.69 -0.14
CA ALA A 40 -7.15 0.73 -0.79
C ALA A 40 -8.26 0.90 0.25
N ASN A 41 -9.09 1.90 0.05
CA ASN A 41 -10.31 2.14 0.79
C ASN A 41 -11.48 1.60 -0.04
N MET A 42 -12.09 0.50 0.43
CA MET A 42 -13.15 -0.20 -0.29
C MET A 42 -14.52 0.25 0.20
N GLY A 43 -15.35 0.77 -0.70
CA GLY A 43 -16.74 1.11 -0.44
C GLY A 43 -17.71 0.27 -1.26
N ILE A 44 -19.01 0.43 -0.99
CA ILE A 44 -20.07 -0.29 -1.72
C ILE A 44 -20.23 0.26 -3.14
N GLU A 45 -20.20 1.59 -3.29
CA GLU A 45 -20.41 2.27 -4.58
C GLU A 45 -19.10 2.72 -5.23
N SER A 46 -18.06 2.91 -4.43
CA SER A 46 -16.79 3.48 -4.88
C SER A 46 -15.62 2.95 -4.06
N SER A 47 -14.49 2.74 -4.72
CA SER A 47 -13.22 2.34 -4.10
C SER A 47 -12.15 3.40 -4.41
N ILE A 48 -11.32 3.75 -3.43
CA ILE A 48 -10.22 4.72 -3.58
C ILE A 48 -8.90 4.01 -3.31
N PHE A 49 -7.92 4.21 -4.17
CA PHE A 49 -6.58 3.65 -4.05
C PHE A 49 -5.59 4.80 -3.89
N GLU A 50 -4.80 4.78 -2.81
CA GLU A 50 -3.93 5.90 -2.45
C GLU A 50 -2.59 5.42 -1.88
N ALA A 51 -1.59 6.30 -1.87
CA ALA A 51 -0.37 6.08 -1.09
C ALA A 51 -0.59 6.58 0.34
N VAL A 52 -0.03 5.88 1.33
CA VAL A 52 -0.20 6.26 2.75
C VAL A 52 0.81 7.29 3.26
N HIS A 53 1.83 7.60 2.46
CA HIS A 53 2.85 8.58 2.87
C HIS A 53 2.30 10.02 2.85
N GLY A 54 2.97 10.90 3.61
CA GLY A 54 2.62 12.32 3.66
C GLY A 54 2.95 13.10 2.38
N SER A 55 2.67 14.40 2.41
CA SER A 55 2.84 15.31 1.27
C SER A 55 4.29 15.69 0.93
N ALA A 56 5.23 15.49 1.87
CA ALA A 56 6.66 15.80 1.72
C ALA A 56 6.95 17.17 1.04
N PRO A 57 6.45 18.28 1.62
CA PRO A 57 6.47 19.60 0.99
C PRO A 57 7.89 20.15 0.76
N ASP A 58 8.84 19.72 1.56
CA ASP A 58 10.25 20.08 1.50
C ASP A 58 10.96 19.53 0.25
N ILE A 59 10.45 18.48 -0.39
CA ILE A 59 11.00 17.91 -1.63
C ILE A 59 10.12 18.14 -2.87
N ALA A 60 8.95 18.77 -2.71
CA ALA A 60 8.04 19.05 -3.80
C ALA A 60 8.71 19.89 -4.91
N GLY A 61 8.50 19.49 -6.17
CA GLY A 61 9.08 20.16 -7.34
C GLY A 61 10.58 19.90 -7.57
N LYS A 62 11.26 19.13 -6.70
CA LYS A 62 12.70 18.84 -6.83
C LYS A 62 13.02 17.59 -7.64
N GLY A 63 12.01 16.84 -8.09
CA GLY A 63 12.19 15.57 -8.80
C GLY A 63 12.74 14.43 -7.93
N LEU A 64 12.59 14.53 -6.59
CA LEU A 64 13.12 13.56 -5.62
C LEU A 64 12.05 12.59 -5.08
N ALA A 65 10.79 12.75 -5.48
CA ALA A 65 9.70 11.92 -4.98
C ALA A 65 9.85 10.47 -5.45
N ASN A 66 9.60 9.52 -4.55
CA ASN A 66 9.51 8.10 -4.88
C ASN A 66 8.06 7.73 -5.20
N PRO A 67 7.71 7.36 -6.46
CA PRO A 67 6.33 7.06 -6.83
C PRO A 67 5.88 5.64 -6.46
N THR A 68 6.74 4.79 -5.88
CA THR A 68 6.48 3.35 -5.70
C THR A 68 5.17 3.06 -4.96
N ALA A 69 4.89 3.73 -3.83
CA ALA A 69 3.65 3.48 -3.08
C ALA A 69 2.40 3.74 -3.94
N LEU A 70 2.37 4.86 -4.68
CA LEU A 70 1.25 5.21 -5.55
C LEU A 70 1.13 4.28 -6.76
N LEU A 71 2.26 3.84 -7.32
CA LEU A 71 2.28 2.86 -8.41
C LEU A 71 1.70 1.51 -7.95
N LEU A 72 2.08 1.04 -6.77
CA LEU A 72 1.54 -0.20 -6.20
C LEU A 72 0.03 -0.07 -5.89
N SER A 73 -0.44 1.08 -5.39
CA SER A 73 -1.88 1.35 -5.24
C SER A 73 -2.60 1.35 -6.59
N SER A 74 -1.94 1.83 -7.65
CA SER A 74 -2.47 1.76 -9.02
C SER A 74 -2.55 0.32 -9.54
N VAL A 75 -1.57 -0.54 -9.20
CA VAL A 75 -1.62 -1.98 -9.48
C VAL A 75 -2.81 -2.63 -8.76
N MET A 76 -3.05 -2.31 -7.48
CA MET A 76 -4.23 -2.77 -6.75
C MET A 76 -5.53 -2.33 -7.42
N MET A 77 -5.60 -1.07 -7.88
CA MET A 77 -6.74 -0.53 -8.61
C MET A 77 -7.00 -1.30 -9.92
N LEU A 78 -5.97 -1.54 -10.72
CA LEU A 78 -6.10 -2.30 -11.97
C LEU A 78 -6.59 -3.73 -11.71
N ARG A 79 -6.07 -4.40 -10.68
CA ARG A 79 -6.58 -5.72 -10.26
C ARG A 79 -8.05 -5.65 -9.87
N HIS A 80 -8.46 -4.62 -9.12
CA HIS A 80 -9.86 -4.42 -8.74
C HIS A 80 -10.79 -4.17 -9.94
N MET A 81 -10.29 -3.52 -11.00
CA MET A 81 -11.02 -3.29 -12.26
C MET A 81 -11.06 -4.52 -13.19
N GLY A 82 -10.42 -5.63 -12.84
CA GLY A 82 -10.30 -6.82 -13.69
C GLY A 82 -9.19 -6.75 -14.74
N LEU A 83 -8.33 -5.73 -14.69
CA LEU A 83 -7.20 -5.49 -15.59
C LEU A 83 -5.91 -6.17 -15.06
N GLY A 84 -5.99 -7.47 -14.85
CA GLY A 84 -4.93 -8.25 -14.19
C GLY A 84 -3.64 -8.36 -15.01
N ALA A 85 -3.72 -8.34 -16.35
CA ALA A 85 -2.56 -8.44 -17.23
C ALA A 85 -1.75 -7.13 -17.21
N GLU A 86 -2.43 -6.00 -17.27
CA GLU A 86 -1.85 -4.66 -17.17
C GLU A 86 -1.21 -4.45 -15.81
N ALA A 87 -1.91 -4.85 -14.74
CA ALA A 87 -1.38 -4.82 -13.38
C ALA A 87 -0.06 -5.60 -13.27
N ALA A 88 -0.03 -6.84 -13.76
CA ALA A 88 1.16 -7.69 -13.71
C ALA A 88 2.32 -7.13 -14.56
N ASN A 89 2.02 -6.50 -15.69
CA ASN A 89 3.04 -5.85 -16.53
C ASN A 89 3.69 -4.67 -15.80
N ILE A 90 2.89 -3.83 -15.13
CA ILE A 90 3.40 -2.67 -14.38
C ILE A 90 4.20 -3.11 -13.15
N GLU A 91 3.72 -4.13 -12.43
CA GLU A 91 4.38 -4.62 -11.22
C GLU A 91 5.73 -5.31 -11.48
N LYS A 92 5.91 -5.88 -12.68
CA LYS A 92 7.12 -6.62 -13.07
C LYS A 92 8.18 -5.77 -13.78
N ALA A 93 7.77 -4.69 -14.45
CA ALA A 93 8.64 -3.83 -15.25
C ALA A 93 9.68 -3.10 -14.38
#